data_AF-A0A1Y1ZDX3-F1
#
_entry.id   AF-A0A1Y1ZDX3-F1
#
_cell.length_a   1.000
_cell.length_b   1.000
_cell.length_c   1.000
_cell.angle_alpha   90.00
_cell.angle_beta   90.00
_cell.angle_gamma   90.00
#
_symmetry.space_group_name_H-M   'P 1'
#
loop_
_entity.id
_entity.type
_entity.pdbx_description
1 polymer ?
#
loop_
_entity_poly.entity_id
_entity_poly.type
_entity_poly.pdbx_seq_one_letter_code
_entity_poly.pdbx_strand_id
1 'polypeptide(L)'
;MNNIFLIGFIIILIIKNAFAYLEGSKTSTTYLSSTNKFNYHNITELVVFGDSLSAIHTNFNDMTYTGINNSKGESWTVHLANLNNMTLWNYSVSGACIDKDM
;
A
#
# COMPACT_ATOMS: atom_id res chain seq x y z
N MET A 1 21.58 22.31 34.68
CA MET A 1 21.71 22.58 33.23
C MET A 1 21.38 21.39 32.34
N ASN A 2 21.74 20.14 32.68
CA ASN A 2 21.45 18.96 31.83
C ASN A 2 19.96 18.70 31.54
N ASN A 3 19.05 18.95 32.49
CA ASN A 3 17.63 18.60 32.31
C ASN A 3 16.92 19.47 31.27
N ILE A 4 17.34 20.73 31.08
CA ILE A 4 16.74 21.63 30.08
C ILE A 4 17.11 21.19 28.66
N PHE A 5 18.37 20.79 28.44
CA PHE A 5 18.81 20.23 27.16
C PHE A 5 18.10 18.91 26.84
N LEU A 6 17.90 18.04 27.85
CA LEU A 6 17.18 16.78 27.68
C LEU A 6 15.71 17.00 27.31
N ILE A 7 15.02 17.93 28.00
CA ILE A 7 13.63 18.28 27.69
C ILE A 7 13.53 18.89 26.29
N GLY A 8 14.44 19.79 25.92
CA GLY A 8 14.51 20.36 24.58
C GLY A 8 14.69 19.29 23.50
N PHE A 9 15.56 18.31 23.74
CA PHE A 9 15.78 17.18 22.82
C PHE A 9 14.53 16.29 22.66
N ILE A 10 13.85 15.99 23.77
CA ILE A 10 12.59 15.21 23.75
C ILE A 10 11.50 15.97 22.99
N ILE A 11 11.37 17.28 23.19
CA ILE A 11 10.39 18.10 22.46
C ILE A 11 10.70 18.11 20.95
N ILE A 12 11.96 18.23 20.56
CA ILE A 12 12.38 18.15 19.15
C ILE A 12 12.03 16.78 18.55
N LEU A 13 12.27 15.69 19.29
CA LEU A 13 11.89 14.35 18.85
C LEU A 13 10.38 14.20 18.69
N ILE A 14 9.58 14.70 19.63
CA ILE A 14 8.12 14.64 19.55
C ILE A 14 7.63 15.44 18.35
N ILE A 15 8.12 16.67 18.14
CA ILE A 15 7.74 17.51 16.99
C ILE A 15 8.11 16.80 15.68
N LYS A 16 9.33 16.27 15.54
CA LYS A 16 9.75 15.58 14.31
C LYS A 16 8.91 14.33 13.99
N ASN A 17 8.43 13.61 15.00
CA ASN A 17 7.61 12.41 14.80
C ASN A 17 6.11 12.69 14.69
N ALA A 18 5.62 13.84 15.20
CA ALA A 18 4.21 14.20 15.14
C ALA A 18 3.74 14.63 13.73
N PHE A 19 4.65 15.07 12.85
CA PHE A 19 4.33 15.62 11.53
C PHE A 19 4.20 14.58 10.40
N ALA A 20 4.22 13.28 10.69
CA ALA A 20 4.16 12.23 9.65
C ALA A 20 2.80 11.53 9.52
N TYR A 21 1.72 12.10 10.06
CA TYR A 21 0.36 11.54 9.90
C TYR A 21 -0.45 12.34 8.86
N LEU A 22 -0.10 12.18 7.59
CA LEU A 22 -0.95 12.61 6.49
C LEU A 22 -1.58 11.35 5.90
N GLU A 23 -2.87 11.14 6.14
CA GLU A 23 -3.59 9.98 5.60
C GLU A 23 -3.53 10.03 4.06
N GLY A 24 -3.20 8.90 3.44
CA GLY A 24 -3.13 8.81 1.97
C GLY A 24 -4.43 9.24 1.28
N SER A 25 -5.58 9.02 1.94
CA SER A 25 -6.90 9.49 1.48
C SER A 25 -7.00 11.02 1.34
N LYS A 26 -6.19 11.78 2.09
CA LYS A 26 -6.16 13.26 2.03
C LYS A 26 -5.27 13.80 0.91
N THR A 27 -4.44 12.94 0.31
CA THR A 27 -3.51 13.31 -0.77
C THR A 27 -3.75 12.55 -2.07
N SER A 28 -4.58 11.51 -2.05
CA SER A 28 -4.97 10.77 -3.24
C SER A 28 -5.85 11.63 -4.14
N THR A 29 -5.54 11.64 -5.43
CA THR A 29 -6.41 12.25 -6.46
C THR A 29 -7.06 11.13 -7.25
N THR A 30 -8.38 11.19 -7.42
CA THR A 30 -9.15 10.18 -8.16
C THR A 30 -9.74 10.79 -9.43
N TYR A 31 -9.45 10.17 -10.57
CA TYR A 31 -10.00 10.58 -11.87
C TYR A 31 -10.95 9.48 -12.37
N LEU A 32 -12.25 9.72 -12.22
CA LEU A 32 -13.29 8.81 -12.69
C LEU A 32 -13.77 9.24 -14.08
N SER A 33 -13.93 8.27 -14.99
CA SER A 33 -14.52 8.53 -16.29
C SER A 33 -16.01 8.90 -16.15
N SER A 34 -16.43 9.96 -16.84
CA SER A 34 -17.83 10.40 -16.88
C SER A 34 -18.70 9.63 -17.89
N THR A 35 -18.07 8.91 -18.83
CA THR A 35 -18.76 8.25 -19.95
C THR A 35 -18.73 6.73 -19.85
N ASN A 36 -17.59 6.15 -19.48
CA ASN A 36 -17.41 4.71 -19.35
C ASN A 36 -17.16 4.39 -17.88
N LYS A 37 -18.22 4.04 -17.15
CA LYS A 37 -18.06 3.52 -15.78
C LYS A 37 -17.22 2.25 -15.84
N PHE A 38 -16.20 2.18 -14.99
CA PHE A 38 -15.36 1.00 -14.88
C PHE A 38 -16.22 -0.16 -14.36
N ASN A 39 -16.48 -1.16 -15.21
CA ASN A 39 -17.30 -2.30 -14.85
C ASN A 39 -16.41 -3.42 -14.29
N TYR A 40 -16.21 -3.40 -12.98
CA TYR A 40 -15.43 -4.42 -12.27
C TYR A 40 -15.98 -5.84 -12.45
N HIS A 41 -17.28 -6.00 -12.71
CA HIS A 41 -17.91 -7.32 -12.88
C HIS A 41 -17.43 -8.06 -14.13
N ASN A 42 -16.93 -7.34 -15.14
CA ASN A 42 -16.44 -7.95 -16.37
C ASN A 42 -14.92 -8.24 -16.33
N ILE A 43 -14.26 -7.89 -15.23
CA ILE A 43 -12.82 -8.06 -15.06
C ILE A 43 -12.63 -9.31 -14.20
N THR A 44 -12.00 -10.33 -14.75
CA THR A 44 -11.77 -11.60 -14.05
C THR A 44 -10.39 -11.66 -13.41
N GLU A 45 -9.43 -10.87 -13.89
CA GLU A 45 -8.04 -10.90 -13.45
C GLU A 45 -7.63 -9.56 -12.85
N LEU A 46 -6.99 -9.59 -11.68
CA LEU A 46 -6.31 -8.45 -11.07
C LEU A 46 -4.81 -8.73 -11.05
N VAL A 47 -4.03 -8.04 -11.89
CA VAL A 47 -2.57 -8.14 -11.92
C VAL A 47 -1.97 -6.94 -11.21
N VAL A 48 -1.13 -7.19 -10.20
CA VAL A 48 -0.56 -6.14 -9.34
C VAL A 48 0.96 -6.18 -9.38
N PHE A 49 1.55 -5.03 -9.69
CA PHE A 49 2.97 -4.74 -9.51
C PHE A 49 3.08 -3.59 -8.51
N GLY A 50 4.05 -3.65 -7.61
CA GLY A 50 4.19 -2.64 -6.59
C GLY A 50 5.22 -2.97 -5.53
N ASP A 51 5.19 -2.17 -4.47
CA ASP A 51 6.13 -2.23 -3.35
C ASP A 51 5.51 -2.90 -2.12
N SER A 52 6.05 -2.57 -0.94
CA SER A 52 5.61 -3.08 0.35
C SER A 52 4.15 -2.77 0.71
N LEU A 53 3.52 -1.79 0.06
CA LEU A 53 2.12 -1.42 0.29
C LEU A 53 1.13 -2.36 -0.42
N SER A 54 1.58 -3.02 -1.48
CA SER A 54 0.79 -3.99 -2.24
C SER A 54 1.26 -5.43 -2.02
N ALA A 55 2.50 -5.61 -1.56
CA ALA A 55 3.10 -6.92 -1.30
C ALA A 55 2.30 -7.71 -0.26
N ILE A 56 2.01 -8.95 -0.63
CA ILE A 56 1.57 -10.03 0.24
C ILE A 56 2.59 -11.16 0.09
N HIS A 57 2.77 -12.00 1.10
CA HIS A 57 3.64 -13.18 1.00
C HIS A 57 3.11 -14.16 -0.07
N THR A 58 3.47 -13.88 -1.33
CA THR A 58 3.05 -14.60 -2.52
C THR A 58 4.10 -15.65 -2.88
N ASN A 59 3.66 -16.86 -3.15
CA ASN A 59 4.47 -17.88 -3.80
C ASN A 59 4.44 -17.64 -5.31
N PHE A 60 5.56 -17.18 -5.87
CA PHE A 60 5.62 -16.85 -7.30
C PHE A 60 5.54 -18.05 -8.25
N ASN A 61 5.57 -19.29 -7.74
CA ASN A 61 5.43 -20.48 -8.58
C ASN A 61 3.95 -20.82 -8.88
N ASP A 62 3.05 -20.54 -7.94
CA ASP A 62 1.63 -20.95 -8.04
C ASP A 62 0.63 -19.83 -7.70
N MET A 63 1.12 -18.62 -7.41
CA MET A 63 0.35 -17.43 -7.00
C MET A 63 -0.49 -17.62 -5.73
N THR A 64 -0.23 -18.68 -4.95
CA THR A 64 -0.83 -18.80 -3.62
C THR A 64 -0.22 -17.75 -2.69
N TYR A 65 -0.99 -17.29 -1.70
CA TYR A 65 -0.55 -16.28 -0.75
C TYR A 65 -1.10 -16.54 0.64
N THR A 66 -0.35 -16.13 1.67
CA THR A 66 -0.78 -16.33 3.07
C THR A 66 -1.71 -15.22 3.59
N GLY A 67 -1.87 -14.14 2.82
CA GLY A 67 -2.61 -12.94 3.23
C GLY A 67 -1.84 -12.03 4.21
N ILE A 68 -0.67 -12.46 4.68
CA ILE A 68 0.19 -11.68 5.58
C ILE A 68 0.83 -10.52 4.79
N ASN A 69 0.77 -9.32 5.37
CA ASN A 69 1.43 -8.11 4.87
C ASN A 69 1.99 -7.25 6.03
N ASN A 70 2.71 -6.19 5.67
CA ASN A 70 3.35 -5.28 6.63
C ASN A 70 2.37 -4.44 7.45
N SER A 71 1.12 -4.31 6.99
CA SER A 71 0.08 -3.46 7.58
C SER A 71 -0.77 -4.18 8.64
N LYS A 72 -0.52 -5.48 8.90
CA LYS A 72 -1.25 -6.33 9.87
C LYS A 72 -2.76 -6.43 9.64
N GLY A 73 -3.26 -6.01 8.48
CA GLY A 73 -4.66 -6.10 8.06
C GLY A 73 -4.80 -6.80 6.71
N GLU A 74 -6.00 -6.84 6.14
CA GLU A 74 -6.19 -7.34 4.77
C GLU A 74 -5.48 -6.38 3.78
N SER A 75 -4.72 -6.93 2.81
CA SER A 75 -4.13 -6.11 1.75
C SER A 75 -5.23 -5.60 0.83
N TRP A 76 -5.11 -4.36 0.33
CA TRP A 76 -6.08 -3.81 -0.62
C TRP A 76 -6.22 -4.67 -1.87
N THR A 77 -5.14 -5.35 -2.28
CA THR A 77 -5.13 -6.25 -3.44
C THR A 77 -6.05 -7.45 -3.26
N VAL A 78 -5.97 -8.08 -2.08
CA VAL A 78 -6.81 -9.21 -1.69
C VAL A 78 -8.25 -8.77 -1.50
N HIS A 79 -8.46 -7.63 -0.82
CA HIS A 79 -9.78 -7.07 -0.61
C HIS A 79 -10.51 -6.79 -1.93
N LEU A 80 -9.83 -6.12 -2.88
CA LEU A 80 -10.41 -5.78 -4.17
C LEU A 80 -10.75 -7.02 -5.00
N ALA A 81 -9.86 -8.02 -4.99
CA ALA A 81 -10.06 -9.29 -5.68
C ALA A 81 -11.27 -10.04 -5.11
N ASN A 82 -11.36 -10.15 -3.78
CA ASN A 82 -12.49 -10.81 -3.11
C ASN A 82 -13.81 -10.09 -3.38
N LEU A 83 -13.82 -8.75 -3.30
CA LEU A 83 -15.01 -7.93 -3.50
C LEU A 83 -15.63 -8.10 -4.90
N ASN A 84 -14.80 -8.37 -5.91
CA ASN A 84 -15.24 -8.47 -7.31
C ASN A 84 -15.05 -9.87 -7.91
N ASN A 85 -14.74 -10.86 -7.07
CA ASN A 85 -14.51 -12.25 -7.47
C ASN A 85 -13.46 -12.40 -8.60
N MET A 86 -12.34 -11.69 -8.46
CA MET A 86 -11.23 -11.71 -9.41
C MET A 86 -10.13 -12.69 -8.97
N THR A 87 -9.46 -13.30 -9.93
CA THR A 87 -8.19 -14.00 -9.73
C THR A 87 -7.07 -12.99 -9.53
N LEU A 88 -6.34 -13.10 -8.41
CA LEU A 88 -5.26 -12.19 -8.04
C LEU A 88 -3.90 -12.72 -8.48
N TRP A 89 -3.18 -11.92 -9.26
CA TRP A 89 -1.79 -12.13 -9.66
C TRP A 89 -0.91 -11.04 -9.05
N ASN A 90 -0.39 -11.28 -7.84
CA ASN A 90 0.36 -10.26 -7.11
C ASN A 90 1.88 -10.47 -7.24
N TYR A 91 2.51 -9.64 -8.06
CA TYR A 91 3.96 -9.59 -8.27
C TYR A 91 4.64 -8.47 -7.47
N SER A 92 3.94 -7.89 -6.50
CA SER A 92 4.49 -6.81 -5.68
C SER A 92 5.56 -7.33 -4.72
N VAL A 93 6.68 -6.63 -4.65
CA VAL A 93 7.84 -7.01 -3.83
C VAL A 93 8.20 -5.85 -2.91
N SER A 94 8.37 -6.13 -1.62
CA SER A 94 8.80 -5.11 -0.65
C SER A 94 10.15 -4.51 -1.05
N GLY A 95 10.22 -3.19 -1.13
CA GLY A 95 11.43 -2.47 -1.56
C GLY A 95 11.59 -2.34 -3.07
N ALA A 96 10.60 -2.77 -3.87
CA ALA A 96 10.57 -2.48 -5.29
C ALA A 96 10.63 -0.96 -5.51
N CYS A 97 11.58 -0.53 -6.34
CA CYS A 97 11.73 0.84 -6.79
C CYS A 97 11.24 0.96 -8.23
N ILE A 98 10.80 2.17 -8.61
CA ILE A 98 10.59 2.50 -10.01
C ILE A 98 11.96 2.57 -10.65
N ASP A 99 12.27 1.63 -11.54
CA ASP A 99 13.38 1.79 -12.46
C ASP A 99 12.98 2.86 -13.49
N LYS A 100 13.71 3.97 -13.53
CA LYS A 100 13.43 5.07 -14.47
C LYS A 100 14.00 4.79 -15.87
N ASP A 101 14.87 3.79 -15.99
CA ASP A 101 15.64 3.53 -17.20
C ASP A 101 15.14 2.29 -17.97
N MET A 102 13.99 1.71 -17.59
CA MET A 102 13.22 0.74 -18.39
C MET A 102 12.13 1.41 -19.25
#